data_AF-A0A4U6AL50-F1
#
_entry.id   AF-A0A4U6AL50-F1
#
_cell.length_a   1.000
_cell.length_b   1.000
_cell.length_c   1.000
_cell.angle_alpha   90.00
_cell.angle_beta   90.00
_cell.angle_gamma   90.00
#
_symmetry.space_group_name_H-M   'P 1'
#
loop_
_entity.id
_entity.type
_entity.pdbx_description
1 polymer ?
#
loop_
_entity_poly.entity_id
_entity_poly.type
_entity_poly.pdbx_seq_one_letter_code
_entity_poly.pdbx_strand_id
1 'polypeptide(L)'
;MVALGIILVDFAVLSLANRFLDRNFEGYLPGLGPMLGGLLFAIIIMRLARPAFYPDWIAIGALQAAMGCIVCVDEGLRSSVAFLLFCCLFLGLSLLRLWTGETIRPHRGAASLLAGGFTTLFFVAWLVADRSLGLGAGPDIILAADLLVAGFTMVAFGLSLRSGKGKH
;
A
#
# COMPACT_ATOMS: atom_id res chain seq x y z
N MET A 1 -1.22 -8.00 -12.97
CA MET A 1 -0.62 -8.15 -11.64
C MET A 1 0.85 -7.74 -11.62
N VAL A 2 1.75 -8.40 -12.37
CA VAL A 2 3.20 -8.01 -12.38
C VAL A 2 3.42 -6.56 -12.83
N ALA A 3 2.86 -6.14 -13.97
CA ALA A 3 2.98 -4.77 -14.46
C ALA A 3 2.42 -3.72 -13.48
N LEU A 4 1.29 -4.03 -12.83
CA LEU A 4 0.70 -3.18 -11.79
C LEU A 4 1.63 -3.06 -10.57
N GLY A 5 2.23 -4.17 -10.14
CA GLY A 5 3.20 -4.17 -9.04
C GLY A 5 4.43 -3.33 -9.36
N ILE A 6 4.95 -3.39 -10.59
CA ILE A 6 6.08 -2.55 -11.03
C ILE A 6 5.70 -1.06 -10.96
N ILE A 7 4.52 -0.69 -11.47
CA ILE A 7 4.04 0.70 -11.43
C ILE A 7 3.93 1.21 -9.97
N LEU A 8 3.44 0.37 -9.05
CA LEU A 8 3.38 0.72 -7.62
C LEU A 8 4.78 0.91 -7.01
N VAL A 9 5.73 0.03 -7.37
CA VAL A 9 7.13 0.17 -6.94
C VAL A 9 7.72 1.48 -7.48
N ASP A 10 7.46 1.85 -8.74
CA ASP A 10 7.93 3.11 -9.32
C ASP A 10 7.40 4.31 -8.55
N PHE A 11 6.10 4.35 -8.23
CA PHE A 11 5.51 5.41 -7.41
C PHE A 11 6.10 5.48 -6.00
N ALA A 12 6.33 4.32 -5.37
CA ALA A 12 6.92 4.25 -4.04
C ALA A 12 8.37 4.74 -4.03
N VAL A 13 9.18 4.30 -5.00
CA VAL A 13 10.56 4.74 -5.17
C VAL A 13 10.62 6.23 -5.45
N LEU A 14 9.71 6.76 -6.29
CA LEU A 14 9.64 8.20 -6.55
C LEU A 14 9.32 9.00 -5.27
N SER A 15 8.37 8.53 -4.46
CA SER A 15 7.97 9.14 -3.20
C SER A 15 9.12 9.15 -2.17
N LEU A 16 9.79 8.01 -2.02
CA LEU A 16 10.96 7.87 -1.13
C LEU A 16 12.14 8.71 -1.62
N ALA A 17 12.46 8.65 -2.92
CA ALA A 17 13.56 9.40 -3.50
C ALA A 17 13.35 10.91 -3.36
N ASN A 18 12.14 11.41 -3.57
CA ASN A 18 11.84 12.83 -3.36
C ASN A 18 12.09 13.25 -1.91
N ARG A 19 11.70 12.42 -0.95
CA ARG A 19 11.86 12.71 0.48
C ARG A 19 13.30 12.58 0.98
N PHE A 20 14.04 11.57 0.52
CA PHE A 20 15.43 11.35 0.94
C PHE A 20 16.44 12.25 0.25
N LEU A 21 16.17 12.68 -0.99
CA LEU A 21 17.06 13.57 -1.74
C LEU A 21 16.77 15.05 -1.47
N ASP A 22 15.81 15.37 -0.61
CA ASP A 22 15.28 16.72 -0.35
C ASP A 22 15.01 17.49 -1.65
N ARG A 23 14.69 16.74 -2.72
CA ARG A 23 14.74 17.25 -4.09
C ARG A 23 13.59 18.21 -4.35
N ASN A 24 12.59 18.24 -3.46
CA ASN A 24 11.42 19.11 -3.47
C ASN A 24 10.98 19.40 -4.89
N PHE A 25 10.75 18.34 -5.68
CA PHE A 25 10.27 18.49 -7.05
C PHE A 25 9.08 19.44 -7.01
N GLU A 26 9.15 20.57 -7.72
CA GLU A 26 8.13 21.60 -7.66
C GLU A 26 6.76 20.96 -7.95
N GLY A 27 5.84 21.06 -6.97
CA GLY A 27 4.50 20.50 -7.05
C GLY A 27 4.33 19.05 -6.55
N TYR A 28 5.37 18.39 -6.05
CA TYR A 28 5.23 17.08 -5.41
C TYR A 28 4.74 17.22 -3.96
N LEU A 29 3.49 16.85 -3.70
CA LEU A 29 2.95 16.78 -2.33
C LEU A 29 3.26 15.41 -1.69
N PRO A 30 3.59 15.37 -0.39
CA PRO A 30 3.60 14.14 0.39
C PRO A 30 2.26 13.40 0.28
N GLY A 31 2.28 12.08 0.17
CA GLY A 31 1.08 11.25 0.01
C GLY A 31 0.56 11.08 -1.42
N LEU A 32 1.07 11.84 -2.39
CA LEU A 32 0.60 11.83 -3.79
C LEU A 32 0.95 10.51 -4.51
N GLY A 33 2.14 9.94 -4.24
CA GLY A 33 2.53 8.60 -4.72
C GLY A 33 1.57 7.50 -4.25
N PRO A 34 1.36 7.34 -2.93
CA PRO A 34 0.36 6.42 -2.37
C PRO A 34 -1.07 6.66 -2.87
N MET A 35 -1.47 7.93 -3.03
CA MET A 35 -2.79 8.31 -3.55
C MET A 35 -3.00 7.78 -4.98
N LEU A 36 -2.09 8.11 -5.91
CA LEU A 36 -2.16 7.68 -7.30
C LEU A 36 -1.97 6.17 -7.45
N GLY A 37 -1.03 5.59 -6.70
CA GLY A 37 -0.79 4.15 -6.68
C GLY A 37 -2.03 3.36 -6.23
N GLY A 38 -2.66 3.77 -5.12
CA GLY A 38 -3.90 3.16 -4.62
C GLY A 38 -5.06 3.28 -5.61
N LEU A 39 -5.21 4.44 -6.24
CA LEU A 39 -6.28 4.69 -7.21
C LEU A 39 -6.09 3.88 -8.50
N LEU A 40 -4.86 3.82 -9.03
CA LEU A 40 -4.51 2.97 -10.18
C LEU A 40 -4.71 1.50 -9.87
N PHE A 41 -4.38 1.06 -8.66
CA PHE A 41 -4.66 -0.30 -8.20
C PHE A 41 -6.15 -0.63 -8.28
N ALA A 42 -7.00 0.22 -7.70
CA ALA A 42 -8.45 0.02 -7.73
C ALA A 42 -9.01 -0.03 -9.16
N ILE A 43 -8.57 0.88 -10.03
CA ILE A 43 -8.99 0.93 -11.43
C ILE A 43 -8.56 -0.32 -12.20
N ILE A 44 -7.30 -0.73 -12.06
CA ILE A 44 -6.75 -1.87 -12.78
C ILE A 44 -7.42 -3.17 -12.32
N ILE A 45 -7.66 -3.34 -11.03
CA ILE A 45 -8.43 -4.47 -10.50
C ILE A 45 -9.85 -4.46 -11.07
N MET A 46 -10.57 -3.33 -11.04
CA MET A 46 -11.91 -3.23 -11.61
C MET A 46 -11.94 -3.61 -13.10
N ARG A 47 -10.90 -3.27 -13.87
CA ARG A 47 -10.81 -3.61 -15.30
C ARG A 47 -10.42 -5.07 -15.54
N LEU A 48 -9.51 -5.65 -14.74
CA LEU A 48 -9.12 -7.06 -14.85
C LEU A 48 -10.21 -8.02 -14.37
N ALA A 49 -11.07 -7.57 -13.46
CA ALA A 49 -12.10 -8.33 -12.80
C ALA A 49 -13.34 -8.65 -13.68
N ARG A 50 -13.39 -8.32 -14.98
CA ARG A 50 -14.55 -8.75 -15.79
C ARG A 50 -14.39 -10.23 -16.17
N PRO A 51 -15.27 -11.15 -15.69
CA PRO A 51 -16.62 -10.93 -15.14
C PRO A 51 -16.81 -11.09 -13.61
N ALA A 52 -15.78 -11.51 -12.85
CA ALA A 52 -15.86 -11.69 -11.40
C ALA A 52 -15.45 -10.44 -10.60
N PHE A 53 -16.39 -9.80 -9.90
CA PHE A 53 -16.13 -8.62 -9.06
C PHE A 53 -15.35 -9.00 -7.79
N TYR A 54 -14.21 -8.35 -7.54
CA TYR A 54 -13.35 -8.56 -6.37
C TYR A 54 -13.38 -7.33 -5.44
N PRO A 55 -14.40 -7.19 -4.57
CA PRO A 55 -14.59 -6.01 -3.73
C PRO A 55 -13.43 -5.79 -2.75
N ASP A 56 -12.87 -6.86 -2.19
CA ASP A 56 -11.78 -6.78 -1.21
C ASP A 56 -10.52 -6.14 -1.81
N TRP A 57 -10.20 -6.48 -3.06
CA TRP A 57 -9.06 -5.90 -3.77
C TRP A 57 -9.30 -4.43 -4.11
N ILE A 58 -10.52 -4.06 -4.50
CA ILE A 58 -10.85 -2.64 -4.74
C ILE A 58 -10.72 -1.84 -3.43
N ALA A 59 -11.18 -2.40 -2.31
CA ALA A 59 -11.08 -1.78 -1.01
C ALA A 59 -9.62 -1.59 -0.55
N ILE A 60 -8.70 -2.51 -0.85
CA ILE A 60 -7.25 -2.33 -0.60
C ILE A 60 -6.74 -1.05 -1.30
N GLY A 61 -7.05 -0.89 -2.60
CA GLY A 61 -6.64 0.29 -3.36
C GLY A 61 -7.28 1.58 -2.86
N ALA A 62 -8.58 1.53 -2.53
CA ALA A 62 -9.33 2.67 -2.00
C ALA A 62 -8.79 3.14 -0.64
N LEU A 63 -8.45 2.21 0.26
CA LEU A 63 -7.85 2.53 1.56
C LEU A 63 -6.46 3.16 1.39
N GLN A 64 -5.63 2.61 0.48
CA GLN A 64 -4.34 3.22 0.15
C GLN A 64 -4.50 4.65 -0.35
N ALA A 65 -5.46 4.87 -1.26
CA ALA A 65 -5.71 6.19 -1.82
C ALA A 65 -6.22 7.19 -0.76
N ALA A 66 -7.13 6.74 0.11
CA ALA A 66 -7.66 7.56 1.20
C ALA A 66 -6.56 7.99 2.19
N MET A 67 -5.65 7.09 2.55
CA MET A 67 -4.49 7.43 3.39
C MET A 67 -3.55 8.42 2.69
N GLY A 68 -3.33 8.26 1.39
CA GLY A 68 -2.58 9.24 0.58
C GLY A 68 -3.22 10.63 0.63
N CYS A 69 -4.54 10.73 0.47
CA CYS A 69 -5.27 11.98 0.60
C CYS A 69 -5.13 12.63 1.99
N ILE A 70 -5.16 11.84 3.06
CA ILE A 70 -4.97 12.36 4.43
C ILE A 70 -3.58 12.98 4.58
N VAL A 71 -2.54 12.30 4.08
CA VAL A 71 -1.16 12.81 4.14
C VAL A 71 -0.99 14.06 3.27
N CYS A 72 -1.68 14.16 2.12
CA CYS A 72 -1.68 15.39 1.32
C CYS A 72 -2.28 16.60 2.05
N VAL A 73 -3.23 16.38 2.98
CA VAL A 73 -3.91 17.45 3.73
C VAL A 73 -3.21 17.76 5.06
N ASP A 74 -2.71 16.75 5.76
CA ASP A 74 -1.97 16.86 7.02
C ASP A 74 -0.72 15.99 6.98
N GLU A 75 0.34 16.51 6.35
CA GLU A 75 1.61 15.82 6.10
C GLU A 75 2.28 15.28 7.36
N GLY A 76 2.04 15.93 8.50
CA GLY A 76 2.62 15.55 9.79
C GLY A 76 1.68 14.75 10.69
N LEU A 77 0.43 14.50 10.25
CA LEU A 77 -0.65 13.99 11.10
C LEU A 77 -0.65 14.71 12.46
N ARG A 78 -0.60 16.05 12.43
CA ARG A 78 -0.52 16.85 13.66
C ARG A 78 -1.82 16.75 14.45
N SER A 79 -2.95 16.69 13.75
CA SER A 79 -4.27 16.50 14.35
C SER A 79 -4.42 15.08 14.90
N SER A 80 -4.78 14.97 16.19
CA SER A 80 -5.06 13.68 16.83
C SER A 80 -6.19 12.91 16.13
N VAL A 81 -7.17 13.63 15.57
CA VAL A 81 -8.28 13.01 14.82
C VAL A 81 -7.78 12.45 13.49
N ALA A 82 -6.97 13.20 12.74
CA ALA A 82 -6.38 12.73 11.49
C ALA A 82 -5.46 11.51 11.74
N PHE A 83 -4.66 11.56 12.81
CA PHE A 83 -3.80 10.45 13.21
C PHE A 83 -4.58 9.18 13.56
N LEU A 84 -5.65 9.30 14.35
CA LEU A 84 -6.51 8.16 14.69
C LEU A 84 -7.19 7.58 13.45
N LEU A 85 -7.74 8.43 12.58
CA LEU A 85 -8.33 7.99 11.32
C LEU A 85 -7.32 7.28 10.43
N PHE A 86 -6.11 7.84 10.29
CA PHE A 86 -5.03 7.23 9.53
C PHE A 86 -4.67 5.84 10.09
N CYS A 87 -4.50 5.72 11.41
CA CYS A 87 -4.22 4.43 12.05
C CYS A 87 -5.36 3.41 11.82
N CYS A 88 -6.62 3.83 11.94
CA CYS A 88 -7.77 2.97 11.68
C CYS A 88 -7.81 2.48 10.22
N LEU A 89 -7.57 3.36 9.25
CA LEU A 89 -7.51 3.00 7.84
C LEU A 89 -6.34 2.06 7.56
N PHE A 90 -5.19 2.30 8.18
CA PHE A 90 -3.99 1.50 7.97
C PHE A 90 -4.10 0.10 8.59
N LEU A 91 -4.71 -0.01 9.77
CA LEU A 91 -5.11 -1.29 10.36
C LEU A 91 -6.12 -2.01 9.49
N GLY A 92 -7.15 -1.31 8.99
CA GLY A 92 -8.14 -1.87 8.08
C GLY A 92 -7.51 -2.45 6.81
N LEU A 93 -6.58 -1.70 6.20
CA LEU A 93 -5.81 -2.15 5.04
C LEU A 93 -5.03 -3.43 5.35
N SER A 94 -4.38 -3.46 6.52
CA SER A 94 -3.60 -4.60 6.96
C SER A 94 -4.44 -5.86 7.17
N LEU A 95 -5.58 -5.72 7.84
CA LEU A 95 -6.54 -6.81 8.04
C LEU A 95 -7.10 -7.31 6.71
N LEU A 96 -7.36 -6.40 5.77
CA LEU A 96 -7.86 -6.75 4.44
C LEU A 96 -6.82 -7.51 3.61
N ARG A 97 -5.53 -7.16 3.71
CA ARG A 97 -4.43 -7.93 3.10
C ARG A 97 -4.30 -9.32 3.70
N LEU A 98 -4.45 -9.46 5.02
CA LEU A 98 -4.44 -10.77 5.68
C LEU A 98 -5.66 -11.61 5.29
N TRP A 99 -6.85 -10.99 5.28
CA TRP A 99 -8.10 -11.63 4.86
C TRP A 99 -8.02 -12.15 3.43
N THR A 100 -7.62 -11.29 2.49
CA THR A 100 -7.44 -11.68 1.08
C THR A 100 -6.37 -12.76 0.90
N GLY A 101 -5.29 -12.72 1.69
CA GLY A 101 -4.28 -13.78 1.73
C GLY A 101 -4.85 -15.14 2.15
N GLU A 102 -5.66 -15.17 3.21
CA GLU A 102 -6.34 -16.40 3.67
C GLU A 102 -7.40 -16.88 2.67
N THR A 103 -8.17 -15.98 2.05
CA THR A 103 -9.21 -16.38 1.08
C THR A 103 -8.62 -17.06 -0.16
N ILE A 104 -7.35 -16.77 -0.47
CA ILE A 104 -6.66 -17.26 -1.66
C ILE A 104 -5.83 -18.53 -1.38
N ARG A 105 -5.63 -18.92 -0.11
CA ARG A 105 -5.02 -20.23 0.22
C ARG A 105 -5.86 -21.36 -0.40
N PRO A 106 -5.26 -22.29 -1.18
CA PRO A 106 -3.84 -22.68 -1.21
C PRO A 106 -3.04 -22.18 -2.42
N HIS A 107 -3.50 -21.16 -3.15
CA HIS A 107 -2.78 -20.67 -4.33
C HIS A 107 -1.40 -20.10 -3.95
N ARG A 108 -0.39 -20.36 -4.81
CA ARG A 108 1.04 -20.02 -4.61
C ARG A 108 1.36 -18.54 -4.32
N GLY A 109 0.38 -17.64 -4.39
CA GLY A 109 0.51 -16.22 -4.08
C GLY A 109 0.03 -15.79 -2.68
N ALA A 110 -0.58 -16.69 -1.91
CA ALA A 110 -1.12 -16.33 -0.59
C ALA A 110 -0.03 -15.90 0.41
N ALA A 111 1.14 -16.54 0.38
CA ALA A 111 2.24 -16.23 1.29
C ALA A 111 2.76 -14.80 1.15
N SER A 112 2.79 -14.25 -0.08
CA SER A 112 3.22 -12.85 -0.28
C SER A 112 2.19 -11.86 0.25
N LEU A 113 0.89 -12.14 0.09
CA LEU A 113 -0.18 -11.28 0.62
C LEU A 113 -0.19 -11.28 2.15
N LEU A 114 -0.01 -12.44 2.77
CA LEU A 114 0.11 -12.57 4.22
C LEU A 114 1.35 -11.82 4.75
N ALA A 115 2.51 -12.00 4.11
CA ALA A 115 3.71 -11.26 4.47
C ALA A 115 3.51 -9.74 4.36
N GLY A 116 2.88 -9.28 3.26
CA GLY A 116 2.51 -7.89 3.03
C GLY A 116 1.54 -7.33 4.08
N GLY A 117 0.65 -8.17 4.61
CA GLY A 117 -0.25 -7.85 5.73
C GLY A 117 0.47 -7.75 7.08
N PHE A 118 1.45 -8.61 7.37
CA PHE A 118 2.24 -8.51 8.60
C PHE A 118 3.19 -7.30 8.60
N THR A 119 3.77 -6.98 7.45
CA THR A 119 4.59 -5.78 7.30
C THR A 119 3.79 -4.50 7.48
N THR A 120 2.53 -4.45 7.01
CA THR A 120 1.64 -3.31 7.29
C THR A 120 1.34 -3.17 8.78
N LEU A 121 1.06 -4.27 9.49
CA LEU A 121 0.89 -4.24 10.94
C LEU A 121 2.13 -3.68 11.64
N PHE A 122 3.32 -4.11 11.20
CA PHE A 122 4.58 -3.58 11.71
C PHE A 122 4.70 -2.06 11.47
N PHE A 123 4.35 -1.58 10.27
CA PHE A 123 4.35 -0.14 9.97
C PHE A 123 3.36 0.66 10.81
N VAL A 124 2.18 0.12 11.12
CA VAL A 124 1.25 0.75 12.05
C VAL A 124 1.85 0.86 13.45
N ALA A 125 2.42 -0.23 13.97
CA ALA A 125 3.08 -0.22 15.28
C ALA A 125 4.26 0.78 15.30
N TRP A 126 5.04 0.83 14.23
CA TRP A 126 6.12 1.78 14.05
C TRP A 126 5.62 3.23 14.03
N LEU A 127 4.52 3.52 13.34
CA LEU A 127 3.92 4.86 13.30
C LEU A 127 3.46 5.33 14.69
N VAL A 128 2.87 4.43 15.49
CA VAL A 128 2.47 4.72 16.87
C VAL A 128 3.69 4.97 17.76
N ALA A 129 4.74 4.17 17.59
CA ALA A 129 6.01 4.37 18.29
C ALA A 129 6.69 5.68 17.89
N ASP A 130 6.73 6.01 16.59
CA ASP A 130 7.26 7.27 16.05
C ASP A 130 6.54 8.49 16.65
N ARG A 131 5.21 8.44 16.74
CA ARG A 131 4.41 9.51 17.37
C ARG A 131 4.69 9.65 18.86
N SER A 132 4.93 8.54 19.56
CA SER A 132 5.14 8.52 21.02
C SER A 132 6.56 8.91 21.42
N LEU A 133 7.55 8.54 20.61
CA LEU A 133 8.98 8.73 20.86
C LEU A 133 9.58 9.91 20.11
N GLY A 134 8.86 10.50 19.15
CA GLY A 134 9.33 11.63 18.35
C GLY A 134 10.47 11.27 17.40
N LEU A 135 10.50 10.05 16.86
CA LEU A 135 11.61 9.55 16.04
C LEU A 135 11.73 10.26 14.67
N GLY A 136 10.67 10.96 14.23
CA GLY A 136 10.70 11.84 13.06
C GLY A 136 10.69 11.11 11.73
N ALA A 137 10.31 9.82 11.68
CA ALA A 137 10.24 9.04 10.45
C ALA A 137 9.19 9.57 9.48
N GLY A 138 8.15 10.26 9.97
CA GLY A 138 7.14 10.93 9.15
C GLY A 138 6.15 9.97 8.47
N PRO A 139 4.85 10.27 8.48
CA PRO A 139 3.83 9.33 7.99
C PRO A 139 3.91 9.09 6.47
N ASP A 140 4.42 10.05 5.71
CA ASP A 140 4.64 9.91 4.26
C ASP A 140 5.65 8.80 3.92
N ILE A 141 6.77 8.72 4.65
CA ILE A 141 7.81 7.70 4.42
C ILE A 141 7.27 6.32 4.73
N ILE A 142 6.52 6.20 5.83
CA ILE A 142 5.90 4.92 6.23
C ILE A 142 4.86 4.49 5.19
N LEU A 143 4.05 5.42 4.68
CA LEU A 143 3.04 5.12 3.67
C LEU A 143 3.68 4.78 2.31
N ALA A 144 4.79 5.43 1.94
CA ALA A 144 5.56 5.11 0.74
C ALA A 144 6.26 3.75 0.86
N ALA A 145 6.81 3.43 2.03
CA ALA A 145 7.38 2.12 2.32
C ALA A 145 6.32 1.02 2.26
N ASP A 146 5.12 1.27 2.76
CA ASP A 146 4.00 0.36 2.58
C ASP A 146 3.60 0.18 1.11
N LEU A 147 3.55 1.26 0.33
CA LEU A 147 3.26 1.19 -1.11
C LEU A 147 4.30 0.33 -1.85
N LEU A 148 5.58 0.43 -1.46
CA LEU A 148 6.66 -0.40 -1.97
C LEU A 148 6.39 -1.88 -1.69
N VAL A 149 6.04 -2.22 -0.44
CA VAL A 149 5.72 -3.58 -0.03
C VAL A 149 4.48 -4.10 -0.77
N ALA A 150 3.46 -3.26 -0.95
CA ALA A 150 2.28 -3.58 -1.74
C ALA A 150 2.67 -3.92 -3.19
N GLY A 151 3.54 -3.10 -3.81
CA GLY A 151 4.07 -3.33 -5.15
C GLY A 151 4.80 -4.67 -5.27
N PHE A 152 5.74 -4.96 -4.36
CA PHE A 152 6.45 -6.24 -4.33
C PHE A 152 5.51 -7.43 -4.13
N THR A 153 4.54 -7.29 -3.24
CA THR A 153 3.52 -8.31 -2.98
C THR A 153 2.74 -8.63 -4.26
N MET A 154 2.40 -7.61 -5.05
CA MET A 154 1.70 -7.77 -6.33
C MET A 154 2.55 -8.41 -7.42
N VAL A 155 3.84 -8.06 -7.48
CA VAL A 155 4.79 -8.71 -8.40
C VAL A 155 4.92 -10.19 -8.04
N ALA A 156 5.18 -10.52 -6.77
CA ALA A 156 5.31 -11.89 -6.29
C ALA A 156 4.03 -12.69 -6.55
N PHE A 157 2.86 -12.13 -6.22
CA PHE A 157 1.56 -12.74 -6.50
C PHE A 157 1.38 -13.03 -7.99
N GLY A 158 1.67 -12.06 -8.86
CA GLY A 158 1.57 -12.20 -10.31
C GLY A 158 2.51 -13.26 -10.89
N LEU A 159 3.75 -13.35 -10.37
CA LEU A 159 4.73 -14.35 -10.77
C LEU A 159 4.31 -15.76 -10.31
N SER A 160 3.80 -15.89 -9.09
CA SER A 160 3.28 -17.16 -8.56
C SER A 160 2.12 -17.72 -9.40
N LEU A 161 1.23 -16.86 -9.89
CA LEU A 161 0.15 -17.26 -10.81
C LEU A 161 0.70 -17.72 -12.17
N ARG A 162 1.76 -17.08 -12.69
CA ARG A 162 2.39 -17.48 -13.97
C ARG A 162 3.11 -18.83 -13.84
N SER A 163 3.78 -19.08 -12.72
CA SER A 163 4.45 -20.35 -12.42
C SER A 163 3.47 -21.53 -12.33
N GLY A 164 2.24 -21.29 -11.88
CA GLY A 164 1.17 -22.30 -11.84
C GLY A 164 0.66 -22.72 -13.22
N LYS A 165 0.74 -21.86 -14.23
CA LYS A 165 0.24 -22.13 -15.60
C LYS A 165 1.15 -23.04 -16.44
N GLY A 166 2.38 -23.33 -16.00
CA GLY A 166 3.35 -24.16 -16.73
C GLY A 166 3.32 -25.66 -16.39
N LYS A 167 2.27 -26.16 -15.74
CA LYS A 167 2.15 -27.56 -15.30
C LYS A 167 0.88 -28.28 -15.78
N HIS A 168 0.27 -27.84 -16.88
CA HIS A 168 -0.79 -28.57 -17.57
C HIS A 168 -0.43 -28.78 -19.02
#